data_AF-A0A2G4I4K0-F1
#
_entry.id   AF-A0A2G4I4K0-F1
#
_cell.length_a   1.000
_cell.length_b   1.000
_cell.length_c   1.000
_cell.angle_alpha   90.00
_cell.angle_beta   90.00
_cell.angle_gamma   90.00
#
_symmetry.space_group_name_H-M   'P 1'
#
loop_
_entity.id
_entity.type
_entity.pdbx_description
1 polymer ?
#
loop_
_entity_poly.entity_id
_entity_poly.type
_entity_poly.pdbx_seq_one_letter_code
_entity_poly.pdbx_strand_id
1 'polypeptide(L)'
;MRFVQLFSHEKREIMNSDVTVLGAQISLLWVVIGAALVVFMQAGFALVETGFCRAKHAAHVVSTNFAVFGLGFVAFFFLGFPLAFGGFSYGAMGLDNPVGEALIGSGNWVFAWGGGWALTGPNVTPALLGFFLYMTAFMDTTATIPTGSMAERWRWNSFVQWGLFCGAIYYPIIAAWTWGGGWLS
;
A
#
# COMPACT_ATOMS: atom_id res chain seq x y z
N MET A 1 -24.48 -42.86 -20.30
CA MET A 1 -24.99 -41.59 -19.72
C MET A 1 -24.10 -41.00 -18.63
N ARG A 2 -23.58 -41.79 -17.67
CA ARG A 2 -22.73 -41.29 -16.55
C ARG A 2 -21.41 -40.61 -17.00
N PHE A 3 -20.80 -41.08 -18.09
CA PHE A 3 -19.56 -40.52 -18.65
C PHE A 3 -19.72 -39.13 -19.28
N VAL A 4 -20.89 -38.84 -19.88
CA VAL A 4 -21.22 -37.52 -20.46
C VAL A 4 -21.49 -36.49 -19.35
N GLN A 5 -22.11 -36.91 -18.24
CA GLN A 5 -22.29 -36.05 -17.06
C GLN A 5 -20.95 -35.73 -16.38
N LEU A 6 -20.03 -36.69 -16.29
CA LEU A 6 -18.67 -36.45 -15.78
C LEU A 6 -17.91 -35.42 -16.63
N PHE A 7 -17.93 -35.55 -17.96
CA PHE A 7 -17.32 -34.56 -18.86
C PHE A 7 -17.95 -33.16 -18.77
N SER A 8 -19.26 -33.09 -18.54
CA SER A 8 -19.99 -31.83 -18.35
C SER A 8 -19.63 -31.17 -17.00
N HIS A 9 -19.46 -31.97 -15.94
CA HIS A 9 -19.01 -31.48 -14.64
C HIS A 9 -17.56 -30.98 -14.68
N GLU A 10 -16.65 -31.74 -15.29
CA GLU A 10 -15.25 -31.34 -15.45
C GLU A 10 -15.12 -30.05 -16.26
N LYS A 11 -15.87 -29.91 -17.37
CA LYS A 11 -15.92 -28.65 -18.13
C LYS A 11 -16.48 -27.48 -17.32
N ARG A 12 -17.45 -27.72 -16.43
CA ARG A 12 -18.00 -26.66 -15.55
C ARG A 12 -17.00 -26.26 -14.48
N GLU A 13 -16.22 -27.20 -13.94
CA GLU A 13 -15.17 -26.90 -12.98
C GLU A 13 -14.05 -26.08 -13.63
N ILE A 14 -13.60 -26.46 -14.83
CA ILE A 14 -12.60 -25.70 -15.60
C ILE A 14 -13.12 -24.29 -15.95
N MET A 15 -14.38 -24.18 -16.41
CA MET A 15 -14.98 -22.88 -16.71
C MET A 15 -15.08 -21.99 -15.47
N ASN A 16 -15.42 -22.58 -14.31
CA ASN A 16 -15.49 -21.82 -13.06
C ASN A 16 -14.10 -21.35 -12.61
N SER A 17 -13.06 -22.18 -12.75
CA SER A 17 -11.68 -21.75 -12.44
C SER A 17 -11.23 -20.62 -13.37
N ASP A 18 -11.51 -20.71 -14.67
CA ASP A 18 -11.12 -19.69 -15.64
C ASP A 18 -11.81 -18.35 -15.35
N VAL A 19 -13.10 -18.38 -14.99
CA VAL A 19 -13.85 -17.18 -14.59
C VAL A 19 -13.28 -16.56 -13.32
N THR A 20 -12.87 -17.36 -12.33
CA THR A 20 -12.27 -16.82 -11.09
C THR A 20 -10.91 -16.16 -11.35
N VAL A 21 -10.06 -16.76 -12.18
CA VAL A 21 -8.75 -16.19 -12.54
C VAL A 21 -8.93 -14.89 -13.32
N LEU A 22 -9.86 -14.85 -14.27
CA LEU A 22 -10.17 -13.63 -15.02
C LEU A 22 -10.68 -12.51 -14.10
N GLY A 23 -11.57 -12.85 -13.15
CA GLY A 23 -12.05 -11.91 -12.13
C GLY A 23 -10.91 -11.28 -11.34
N ALA A 24 -9.99 -12.10 -10.82
CA ALA A 24 -8.84 -11.62 -10.05
C ALA A 24 -7.91 -10.71 -10.88
N GLN A 25 -7.66 -11.04 -12.16
CA GLN A 25 -6.83 -10.23 -13.05
C GLN A 25 -7.47 -8.86 -13.35
N ILE A 26 -8.79 -8.81 -13.57
CA ILE A 26 -9.52 -7.56 -13.78
C ILE A 26 -9.50 -6.71 -12.51
N SER A 27 -9.69 -7.31 -11.34
CA SER A 27 -9.57 -6.61 -10.06
C SER A 27 -8.17 -6.03 -9.87
N LEU A 28 -7.11 -6.79 -10.20
CA LEU A 28 -5.74 -6.31 -10.13
C LEU A 28 -5.49 -5.13 -11.09
N LEU A 29 -6.00 -5.21 -12.32
CA LEU A 29 -5.93 -4.09 -13.27
C LEU A 29 -6.55 -2.81 -12.68
N TRP A 30 -7.73 -2.94 -12.06
CA TRP A 30 -8.41 -1.82 -11.42
C TRP A 30 -7.60 -1.23 -10.27
N VAL A 31 -6.99 -2.08 -9.43
CA VAL A 31 -6.13 -1.65 -8.31
C VAL A 31 -4.91 -0.87 -8.81
N VAL A 32 -4.25 -1.35 -9.86
CA VAL A 32 -3.06 -0.68 -10.43
C VAL A 32 -3.43 0.66 -11.06
N ILE A 33 -4.56 0.73 -11.79
CA ILE A 33 -5.09 2.01 -12.31
C ILE A 33 -5.40 2.97 -11.16
N GLY A 34 -6.08 2.48 -10.11
CA GLY A 34 -6.36 3.25 -8.91
C GLY A 34 -5.08 3.77 -8.25
N ALA A 35 -4.05 2.94 -8.12
CA ALA A 35 -2.76 3.32 -7.57
C ALA A 35 -2.10 4.44 -8.40
N ALA A 36 -2.12 4.33 -9.74
CA ALA A 36 -1.58 5.36 -10.61
C ALA A 36 -2.32 6.70 -10.46
N LEU A 37 -3.65 6.68 -10.33
CA LEU A 37 -4.45 7.88 -10.09
C LEU A 37 -4.15 8.53 -8.73
N VAL A 38 -3.95 7.73 -7.68
CA VAL A 38 -3.61 8.24 -6.35
C VAL A 38 -2.18 8.79 -6.33
N VAL A 39 -1.20 8.14 -6.97
CA VAL A 39 0.16 8.68 -7.10
C VAL A 39 0.15 10.02 -7.85
N PHE A 40 -0.74 10.19 -8.84
CA PHE A 40 -0.91 11.46 -9.53
C PHE A 40 -1.38 12.60 -8.61
N MET A 41 -1.97 12.31 -7.45
CA MET A 41 -2.29 13.33 -6.43
C MET A 41 -1.04 14.10 -5.98
N GLN A 42 0.16 13.53 -6.07
CA GLN A 42 1.39 14.22 -5.65
C GLN A 42 1.74 15.39 -6.55
N ALA A 43 1.36 15.35 -7.83
CA ALA A 43 1.42 16.53 -8.68
C ALA A 43 0.43 17.61 -8.21
N GLY A 44 -0.75 17.21 -7.74
CA GLY A 44 -1.74 18.10 -7.14
C GLY A 44 -1.24 18.77 -5.86
N PHE A 45 -0.65 17.99 -4.94
CA PHE A 45 -0.03 18.51 -3.72
C PHE A 45 1.11 19.48 -4.03
N ALA A 46 1.99 19.14 -4.97
CA ALA A 46 3.07 20.03 -5.38
C ALA A 46 2.54 21.38 -5.89
N LEU A 47 1.48 21.38 -6.70
CA LEU A 47 0.89 22.61 -7.23
C LEU A 47 0.20 23.44 -6.13
N VAL A 48 -0.59 22.82 -5.27
CA VAL A 48 -1.35 23.53 -4.23
C VAL A 48 -0.44 24.07 -3.12
N GLU A 49 0.54 23.28 -2.66
CA GLU A 49 1.48 23.70 -1.63
C GLU A 49 2.38 24.83 -2.13
N THR A 50 2.87 24.72 -3.36
CA THR A 50 3.70 25.78 -3.97
C THR A 50 2.88 27.03 -4.24
N GLY A 51 1.63 26.88 -4.70
CA GLY A 51 0.73 27.99 -5.04
C GLY A 51 0.29 28.82 -3.82
N PHE A 52 0.13 28.19 -2.66
CA PHE A 52 -0.19 28.91 -1.42
C PHE A 52 1.04 29.49 -0.70
N CYS A 53 2.25 29.08 -1.09
CA CYS A 53 3.47 29.61 -0.50
C CYS A 53 3.93 30.91 -1.15
N ARG A 54 4.69 31.71 -0.40
CA ARG A 54 5.34 32.90 -0.96
C ARG A 54 6.34 32.50 -2.05
N ALA A 55 6.41 33.29 -3.12
CA ALA A 55 7.27 33.01 -4.29
C ALA A 55 8.74 32.72 -3.94
N LYS A 56 9.29 33.38 -2.91
CA LYS A 56 10.67 33.15 -2.43
C LYS A 56 10.92 31.74 -1.86
N HIS A 57 9.87 31.01 -1.50
CA HIS A 57 9.94 29.65 -0.94
C HIS A 57 9.50 28.57 -1.93
N ALA A 58 9.01 28.95 -3.12
CA ALA A 58 8.44 28.01 -4.10
C ALA A 58 9.40 26.87 -4.47
N ALA A 59 10.68 27.17 -4.69
CA ALA A 59 11.69 26.15 -5.02
C ALA A 59 11.89 25.11 -3.90
N HIS A 60 11.87 25.56 -2.64
CA HIS A 60 12.00 24.67 -1.49
C HIS A 60 10.78 23.75 -1.36
N VAL A 61 9.57 24.30 -1.54
CA VAL A 61 8.30 23.57 -1.39
C VAL A 61 8.07 22.53 -2.50
N VAL A 62 8.40 22.88 -3.75
CA VAL A 62 8.39 21.89 -4.85
C VAL A 62 9.38 20.76 -4.57
N SER A 63 10.57 21.10 -4.06
CA SER A 63 11.63 20.12 -3.78
C SER A 63 11.23 19.14 -2.68
N THR A 64 10.55 19.60 -1.62
CA THR A 64 10.02 18.72 -0.57
C THR A 64 8.89 17.83 -1.11
N ASN A 65 7.97 18.35 -1.93
CA ASN A 65 6.92 17.53 -2.54
C ASN A 65 7.47 16.42 -3.45
N PHE A 66 8.53 16.70 -4.20
CA PHE A 66 9.15 15.67 -5.03
C PHE A 66 9.90 14.62 -4.19
N ALA A 67 10.59 15.06 -3.14
CA ALA A 67 11.40 14.18 -2.30
C ALA A 67 10.57 13.29 -1.36
N VAL A 68 9.36 13.70 -0.96
CA VAL A 68 8.55 12.97 0.03
C VAL A 68 8.16 11.58 -0.48
N PHE A 69 7.78 11.49 -1.78
CA PHE A 69 7.44 10.22 -2.42
C PHE A 69 8.59 9.23 -2.36
N GLY A 70 9.81 9.66 -2.73
CA GLY A 70 10.97 8.78 -2.70
C GLY A 70 11.33 8.30 -1.29
N LEU A 71 11.31 9.20 -0.31
CA LEU A 71 11.61 8.88 1.09
C LEU A 71 10.57 7.95 1.70
N GLY A 72 9.28 8.28 1.52
CA GLY A 72 8.17 7.47 1.99
C GLY A 72 8.16 6.10 1.34
N PHE A 73 8.34 6.03 0.01
CA PHE A 73 8.41 4.77 -0.74
C PHE A 73 9.49 3.84 -0.19
N VAL A 74 10.72 4.33 0.01
CA VAL A 74 11.83 3.51 0.52
C VAL A 74 11.53 3.00 1.92
N ALA A 75 11.06 3.87 2.81
CA ALA A 75 10.73 3.48 4.18
C ALA A 75 9.57 2.48 4.26
N PHE A 76 8.53 2.71 3.46
CA PHE A 76 7.36 1.84 3.39
C PHE A 76 7.69 0.49 2.74
N PHE A 77 8.53 0.47 1.70
CA PHE A 77 8.97 -0.76 1.06
C PHE A 77 9.74 -1.68 2.01
N PHE A 78 10.72 -1.14 2.74
CA PHE A 78 11.57 -1.97 3.60
C PHE A 78 10.90 -2.37 4.91
N LEU A 79 10.17 -1.44 5.56
CA LEU A 79 9.65 -1.64 6.90
C LEU A 79 8.13 -1.50 6.98
N GLY A 80 7.57 -0.47 6.34
CA GLY A 80 6.18 -0.11 6.58
C GLY A 80 5.14 -1.13 6.07
N PHE A 81 5.26 -1.59 4.84
CA PHE A 81 4.32 -2.55 4.27
C PHE A 81 4.32 -3.90 5.02
N PRO A 82 5.48 -4.50 5.35
CA PRO A 82 5.54 -5.67 6.24
C PRO A 82 4.82 -5.48 7.58
N LEU A 83 5.00 -4.32 8.23
CA LEU A 83 4.38 -4.01 9.52
C LEU A 83 2.86 -3.82 9.43
N ALA A 84 2.39 -3.26 8.31
CA ALA A 84 0.99 -2.96 8.07
C ALA A 84 0.17 -4.16 7.57
N PHE A 85 0.74 -4.92 6.63
CA PHE A 85 -0.01 -5.88 5.81
C PHE A 85 0.67 -7.26 5.73
N GLY A 86 1.69 -7.54 6.54
CA GLY A 86 2.37 -8.85 6.53
C GLY A 86 1.42 -10.03 6.72
N GLY A 87 0.44 -9.91 7.61
CA GLY A 87 -0.58 -10.94 7.86
C GLY A 87 -1.89 -10.77 7.09
N PHE A 88 -1.97 -9.84 6.15
CA PHE A 88 -3.21 -9.54 5.46
C PHE A 88 -3.55 -10.62 4.41
N SER A 89 -4.79 -11.10 4.40
CA SER A 89 -5.31 -12.09 3.44
C SER A 89 -6.68 -11.64 2.92
N TYR A 90 -6.84 -11.67 1.60
CA TYR A 90 -8.08 -11.33 0.92
C TYR A 90 -8.18 -12.06 -0.42
N GLY A 91 -8.80 -13.25 -0.40
CA GLY A 91 -8.85 -14.16 -1.56
C GLY A 91 -9.51 -13.56 -2.81
N ALA A 92 -10.46 -12.63 -2.66
CA ALA A 92 -11.11 -11.99 -3.82
C ALA A 92 -10.15 -11.10 -4.65
N MET A 93 -9.01 -10.69 -4.08
CA MET A 93 -7.96 -9.98 -4.81
C MET A 93 -6.77 -10.88 -5.16
N GLY A 94 -6.82 -12.19 -4.88
CA GLY A 94 -5.69 -13.11 -5.09
C GLY A 94 -4.60 -13.01 -4.02
N LEU A 95 -4.96 -12.54 -2.81
CA LEU A 95 -4.14 -12.61 -1.60
C LEU A 95 -4.60 -13.78 -0.74
N ASP A 96 -4.39 -15.01 -1.21
CA ASP A 96 -4.93 -16.20 -0.54
C ASP A 96 -4.20 -16.52 0.77
N ASN A 97 -2.88 -16.31 0.79
CA ASN A 97 -2.04 -16.63 1.94
C ASN A 97 -1.28 -15.38 2.40
N PRO A 98 -1.21 -15.12 3.72
CA PRO A 98 -0.37 -14.05 4.25
C PRO A 98 1.11 -14.34 3.99
N VAL A 99 1.91 -13.28 3.93
CA VAL A 99 3.37 -13.35 3.72
C VAL A 99 4.12 -13.43 5.04
N GLY A 100 3.47 -13.00 6.11
CA GLY A 100 4.00 -12.91 7.46
C GLY A 100 2.97 -13.28 8.52
N GLU A 101 3.36 -13.09 9.77
CA GLU A 101 2.59 -13.44 10.95
C GLU A 101 2.50 -12.24 11.90
N ALA A 102 1.69 -12.36 12.95
CA ALA A 102 1.60 -11.31 13.96
C ALA A 102 2.95 -11.16 14.67
N LEU A 103 3.58 -9.99 14.55
CA LEU A 103 4.83 -9.68 15.24
C LEU A 103 4.57 -9.28 16.69
N ILE A 104 3.53 -8.46 16.90
CA ILE A 104 3.08 -8.03 18.22
C ILE A 104 1.58 -8.30 18.28
N GLY A 105 1.18 -9.21 19.16
CA GLY A 105 -0.20 -9.62 19.32
C GLY A 105 -0.37 -10.71 20.37
N SER A 106 -1.61 -10.95 20.79
CA SER A 106 -1.99 -12.05 21.68
C SER A 106 -3.36 -12.57 21.30
N GLY A 107 -3.46 -13.85 20.93
CA GLY A 107 -4.70 -14.45 20.44
C GLY A 107 -5.18 -13.75 19.17
N ASN A 108 -6.45 -13.33 19.14
CA ASN A 108 -7.04 -12.60 18.02
C ASN A 108 -6.65 -11.11 17.98
N TRP A 109 -5.97 -10.60 19.02
CA TRP A 109 -5.54 -9.21 19.06
C TRP A 109 -4.18 -9.07 18.38
N VAL A 110 -4.12 -8.29 17.31
CA VAL A 110 -2.87 -8.01 16.58
C VAL A 110 -2.63 -6.50 16.54
N PHE A 111 -1.44 -6.10 16.98
CA PHE A 111 -0.97 -4.71 17.00
C PHE A 111 -0.12 -4.36 15.79
N ALA A 112 0.78 -5.26 15.40
CA ALA A 112 1.65 -5.09 14.25
C ALA A 112 1.98 -6.46 13.65
N TRP A 113 2.08 -6.49 12.32
CA TRP A 113 2.48 -7.66 11.56
C TRP A 113 4.00 -7.70 11.38
N GLY A 114 4.52 -8.84 10.94
CA GLY A 114 5.91 -8.98 10.55
C GLY A 114 6.11 -10.12 9.56
N GLY A 115 7.06 -9.97 8.64
CA GLY A 115 7.29 -10.90 7.54
C GLY A 115 7.02 -10.22 6.18
N GLY A 116 7.61 -10.76 5.11
CA GLY A 116 7.53 -10.11 3.81
C GLY A 116 8.45 -8.90 3.64
N TRP A 117 9.54 -8.80 4.42
CA TRP A 117 10.46 -7.67 4.40
C TRP A 117 10.97 -7.39 2.98
N ALA A 118 10.89 -6.12 2.54
CA ALA A 118 11.22 -5.72 1.17
C ALA A 118 10.46 -6.51 0.08
N LEU A 119 9.23 -6.93 0.36
CA LEU A 119 8.39 -7.76 -0.52
C LEU A 119 9.08 -9.07 -0.93
N THR A 120 9.87 -9.65 -0.01
CA THR A 120 10.52 -10.95 -0.20
C THR A 120 9.90 -12.00 0.70
N GLY A 121 9.78 -13.24 0.21
CA GLY A 121 9.24 -14.36 0.98
C GLY A 121 8.35 -15.29 0.15
N PRO A 122 7.85 -16.37 0.77
CA PRO A 122 6.81 -17.19 0.17
C PRO A 122 5.52 -16.37 0.02
N ASN A 123 4.67 -16.72 -0.96
CA ASN A 123 3.36 -16.09 -1.19
C ASN A 123 3.39 -14.62 -1.67
N VAL A 124 4.53 -14.13 -2.17
CA VAL A 124 4.56 -12.85 -2.89
C VAL A 124 3.91 -13.03 -4.26
N THR A 125 2.67 -12.58 -4.39
CA THR A 125 1.89 -12.67 -5.64
C THR A 125 1.87 -11.31 -6.38
N PRO A 126 1.56 -11.30 -7.69
CA PRO A 126 1.34 -10.05 -8.43
C PRO A 126 0.25 -9.18 -7.80
N ALA A 127 -0.76 -9.79 -7.18
CA ALA A 127 -1.80 -9.11 -6.44
C ALA A 127 -1.24 -8.33 -5.24
N LEU A 128 -0.34 -8.94 -4.47
CA LEU A 128 0.35 -8.29 -3.35
C LEU A 128 1.17 -7.08 -3.83
N LEU A 129 1.86 -7.20 -4.96
CA LEU A 129 2.64 -6.08 -5.52
C LEU A 129 1.73 -4.93 -5.99
N GLY A 130 0.59 -5.24 -6.60
CA GLY A 130 -0.42 -4.23 -6.95
C GLY A 130 -1.02 -3.56 -5.72
N PHE A 131 -1.31 -4.34 -4.68
CA PHE A 131 -1.81 -3.84 -3.40
C PHE A 131 -0.76 -3.00 -2.65
N PHE A 132 0.52 -3.40 -2.69
CA PHE A 132 1.64 -2.60 -2.20
C PHE A 132 1.71 -1.25 -2.90
N LEU A 133 1.64 -1.23 -4.24
CA LEU A 133 1.66 0.02 -4.99
C LEU A 133 0.48 0.93 -4.61
N TYR A 134 -0.70 0.35 -4.48
CA TYR A 134 -1.90 1.04 -4.03
C TYR A 134 -1.70 1.66 -2.64
N MET A 135 -1.29 0.86 -1.65
CA MET A 135 -1.10 1.33 -0.28
C MET A 135 0.07 2.31 -0.13
N THR A 136 1.10 2.21 -0.97
CA THR A 136 2.19 3.17 -1.01
C THR A 136 1.69 4.56 -1.42
N ALA A 137 0.73 4.63 -2.35
CA ALA A 137 0.14 5.90 -2.78
C ALA A 137 -0.65 6.59 -1.64
N PHE A 138 -1.38 5.82 -0.83
CA PHE A 138 -2.08 6.35 0.35
C PHE A 138 -1.14 6.76 1.48
N MET A 139 -0.08 5.98 1.70
CA MET A 139 0.99 6.32 2.63
C MET A 139 1.61 7.66 2.26
N ASP A 140 1.94 7.87 0.98
CA ASP A 140 2.57 9.11 0.54
C ASP A 140 1.62 10.32 0.59
N THR A 141 0.34 10.10 0.27
CA THR A 141 -0.71 11.10 0.48
C THR A 141 -0.79 11.52 1.96
N THR A 142 -0.59 10.58 2.89
CA THR A 142 -0.54 10.88 4.32
C THR A 142 0.72 11.67 4.69
N ALA A 143 1.88 11.32 4.09
CA ALA A 143 3.16 11.98 4.36
C ALA A 143 3.18 13.44 3.90
N THR A 144 2.46 13.80 2.83
CA THR A 144 2.42 15.16 2.28
C THR A 144 1.44 16.10 2.97
N ILE A 145 0.45 15.61 3.74
CA ILE A 145 -0.48 16.49 4.46
C ILE A 145 0.26 17.43 5.43
N PRO A 146 1.18 16.94 6.28
CA PRO A 146 1.97 17.83 7.14
C PRO A 146 2.92 18.75 6.37
N THR A 147 3.40 18.36 5.18
CA THR A 147 4.34 19.18 4.38
C THR A 147 3.70 20.47 3.93
N GLY A 148 2.45 20.42 3.48
CA GLY A 148 1.68 21.62 3.17
C GLY A 148 1.46 22.51 4.39
N SER A 149 1.18 21.93 5.57
CA SER A 149 0.93 22.70 6.80
C SER A 149 2.17 23.44 7.33
N MET A 150 3.38 22.98 6.99
CA MET A 150 4.66 23.50 7.51
C MET A 150 5.59 24.06 6.42
N ALA A 151 5.11 24.17 5.18
CA ALA A 151 5.89 24.40 3.96
C ALA A 151 6.92 25.55 4.01
N GLU A 152 6.66 26.63 4.75
CA GLU A 152 7.55 27.81 4.79
C GLU A 152 8.62 27.80 5.90
N ARG A 153 8.51 26.91 6.90
CA ARG A 153 9.40 26.90 8.08
C ARG A 153 10.09 25.56 8.31
N TRP A 154 9.85 24.59 7.44
CA TRP A 154 10.41 23.25 7.57
C TRP A 154 11.90 23.23 7.19
N ARG A 155 12.76 22.79 8.10
CA ARG A 155 14.15 22.44 7.81
C ARG A 155 14.26 21.10 7.07
N TRP A 156 15.11 21.03 6.05
CA TRP A 156 15.31 19.82 5.23
C TRP A 156 15.57 18.54 6.02
N ASN A 157 16.44 18.58 7.04
CA ASN A 157 16.75 17.37 7.82
C ASN A 157 15.53 16.83 8.58
N SER A 158 14.72 17.73 9.15
CA SER A 158 13.47 17.33 9.82
C SER A 158 12.46 16.76 8.81
N PHE A 159 12.49 17.24 7.57
CA PHE A 159 11.63 16.75 6.50
C PHE A 159 12.01 15.33 6.08
N VAL A 160 13.31 15.06 5.94
CA VAL A 160 13.82 13.71 5.63
C VAL A 160 13.44 12.71 6.73
N GLN A 161 13.65 13.09 7.99
CA GLN A 161 13.28 12.25 9.14
C GLN A 161 11.77 11.97 9.18
N TRP A 162 10.95 12.97 8.85
CA TRP A 162 9.50 12.80 8.76
C TRP A 162 9.10 11.83 7.65
N GLY A 163 9.61 11.99 6.43
CA GLY A 163 9.26 11.09 5.31
C GLY A 163 9.58 9.63 5.65
N LEU A 164 10.75 9.38 6.23
CA LEU A 164 11.16 8.04 6.67
C LEU A 164 10.32 7.53 7.83
N PHE A 165 10.06 8.35 8.86
CA PHE A 165 9.25 7.97 10.01
C PHE A 165 7.79 7.69 9.63
N CYS A 166 7.23 8.52 8.73
CA CYS A 166 5.86 8.37 8.24
C CYS A 166 5.69 7.05 7.50
N GLY A 167 6.59 6.75 6.57
CA GLY A 167 6.56 5.52 5.79
C GLY A 167 6.93 4.26 6.58
N ALA A 168 7.82 4.34 7.57
CA ALA A 168 8.28 3.16 8.30
C ALA A 168 7.42 2.80 9.52
N ILE A 169 6.84 3.79 10.22
CA ILE A 169 6.22 3.56 11.54
C ILE A 169 4.83 4.17 11.62
N TYR A 170 4.69 5.47 11.41
CA TYR A 170 3.44 6.18 11.73
C TYR A 170 2.25 5.70 10.89
N TYR A 171 2.35 5.74 9.56
CA TYR A 171 1.27 5.26 8.69
C TYR A 171 1.06 3.74 8.82
N PRO A 172 2.11 2.90 8.78
CA PRO A 172 1.98 1.45 8.87
C PRO A 172 1.24 0.94 10.09
N ILE A 173 1.50 1.50 11.28
CA ILE A 173 0.87 1.06 12.52
C ILE A 173 -0.64 1.31 12.46
N ILE A 174 -1.05 2.48 12.02
CA ILE A 174 -2.48 2.81 11.89
C ILE A 174 -3.12 1.94 10.82
N ALA A 175 -2.46 1.78 9.68
CA ALA A 175 -2.93 0.91 8.59
C ALA A 175 -3.08 -0.55 9.06
N ALA A 176 -2.17 -1.06 9.89
CA ALA A 176 -2.26 -2.40 10.47
C ALA A 176 -3.55 -2.58 11.26
N TRP A 177 -3.89 -1.58 12.10
CA TRP A 177 -5.05 -1.65 12.98
C TRP A 177 -6.35 -1.59 12.19
N THR A 178 -6.45 -0.69 11.22
CA THR A 178 -7.71 -0.40 10.51
C THR A 178 -7.96 -1.30 9.32
N TRP A 179 -6.92 -1.66 8.57
CA TRP A 179 -7.04 -2.33 7.27
C TRP A 179 -6.18 -3.59 7.15
N GLY A 180 -5.19 -3.76 8.03
CA GLY A 180 -4.32 -4.93 8.03
C GLY A 180 -4.89 -6.16 8.74
N GLY A 181 -6.13 -6.13 9.24
CA GLY A 181 -6.67 -7.20 10.09
C GLY A 181 -6.18 -7.13 11.54
N GLY A 182 -5.71 -5.96 11.97
CA GLY A 182 -5.34 -5.70 13.35
C GLY A 182 -6.56 -5.50 14.26
N TRP A 183 -6.31 -5.07 15.49
CA TRP A 183 -7.33 -5.06 16.55
C TRP A 183 -8.55 -4.13 16.35
N LEU A 184 -8.51 -3.19 15.41
CA LEU A 184 -9.66 -2.32 15.08
C LEU A 184 -10.47 -2.85 13.88
N SER A 185 -10.06 -3.97 13.29
CA SER A 185 -10.65 -4.55 12.08
C SER A 185 -11.91 -5.37 12.34
#